data_AF-A0A8T9D8X3-F1
#
_entry.id   AF-A0A8T9D8X3-F1
#
_cell.length_a   1.000
_cell.length_b   1.000
_cell.length_c   1.000
_cell.angle_alpha   90.00
_cell.angle_beta   90.00
_cell.angle_gamma   90.00
#
_symmetry.space_group_name_H-M   'P 1'
#
loop_
_entity.id
_entity.type
_entity.pdbx_description
1 polymer ?
#
loop_
_entity_poly.entity_id
_entity_poly.type
_entity_poly.pdbx_seq_one_letter_code
_entity_poly.pdbx_strand_id
1 'polypeptide(L)' 'MKNITLAVEDEILEQVKLTAAEQRTTVNGMVREFFATVAAKRRAKDEARQALLRLAREAAGDAAGDMGSKKWNREDLYDR' A
#
# COMPACT_ATOMS: atom_id res chain seq x y z
N MET A 1 -23.83 -5.78 -7.42
CA MET A 1 -23.23 -4.55 -6.87
C MET A 1 -23.84 -4.26 -5.50
N LYS A 2 -23.10 -3.66 -4.57
CA LYS A 2 -23.65 -3.21 -3.28
C LYS A 2 -23.84 -1.69 -3.32
N ASN A 3 -24.95 -1.22 -2.76
CA ASN A 3 -25.26 0.21 -2.68
C ASN A 3 -24.74 0.79 -1.36
N ILE A 4 -24.29 2.03 -1.41
CA ILE A 4 -23.83 2.80 -0.25
C ILE A 4 -24.59 4.12 -0.27
N THR A 5 -25.12 4.54 0.88
CA THR A 5 -25.72 5.86 1.07
C THR A 5 -24.69 6.77 1.71
N LEU A 6 -24.49 7.96 1.15
CA LEU A 6 -23.56 8.96 1.64
C LEU A 6 -24.30 10.29 1.80
N ALA A 7 -24.16 10.92 2.96
CA ALA A 7 -24.61 12.29 3.17
C ALA A 7 -23.47 13.24 2.78
N VAL A 8 -23.79 14.26 1.99
CA VAL A 8 -22.89 15.34 1.55
C VAL A 8 -23.68 16.64 1.55
N GLU A 9 -22.97 17.76 1.74
CA GLU A 9 -23.57 19.09 1.63
C GLU A 9 -24.08 19.32 0.20
N ASP A 10 -25.26 19.95 0.08
CA ASP A 10 -25.93 20.14 -1.20
C ASP A 10 -25.08 20.97 -2.17
N GLU A 11 -24.42 22.03 -1.67
CA GLU A 11 -23.53 22.90 -2.45
C GLU A 11 -22.38 22.09 -3.08
N ILE A 12 -21.81 21.15 -2.32
CA ILE A 12 -20.74 20.28 -2.83
C ILE A 12 -21.30 19.35 -3.90
N LEU A 13 -22.47 18.75 -3.67
CA LEU A 13 -23.09 17.83 -4.63
C LEU A 13 -23.40 18.54 -5.96
N GLU A 14 -23.83 19.79 -5.94
CA GLU A 14 -24.07 20.58 -7.15
C GLU A 14 -22.79 20.82 -7.95
N GLN A 15 -21.71 21.25 -7.30
CA GLN A 15 -20.42 21.45 -7.98
C GLN A 15 -19.90 20.15 -8.59
N VAL A 16 -19.97 19.04 -7.86
CA VAL A 16 -19.50 17.73 -8.36
C VAL A 16 -20.36 17.25 -9.54
N LYS A 17 -21.67 17.54 -9.57
CA LYS A 17 -22.52 17.22 -10.72
C LYS A 17 -22.10 17.98 -11.98
N LEU A 18 -21.75 19.27 -11.86
CA LEU A 18 -21.24 20.07 -12.97
C LEU A 18 -19.94 19.45 -13.51
N THR A 19 -18.99 19.16 -12.62
CA THR A 19 -17.72 18.50 -12.99
C THR A 19 -17.96 17.14 -13.65
N ALA A 20 -18.88 16.33 -13.13
CA ALA A 20 -19.20 15.04 -13.72
C ALA A 20 -19.76 15.18 -15.15
N ALA A 21 -20.61 16.19 -15.39
CA ALA A 21 -21.14 16.48 -16.71
C ALA A 21 -20.04 16.92 -17.69
N GLU A 22 -19.15 17.82 -17.26
CA GLU A 22 -17.99 18.26 -18.05
C GLU A 22 -17.08 17.09 -18.45
N GLN A 23 -16.86 16.15 -17.51
CA GLN A 23 -16.05 14.95 -17.72
C GLN A 23 -16.82 13.80 -18.41
N ARG A 24 -18.07 14.03 -18.83
CA ARG A 24 -18.95 13.01 -19.45
C ARG A 24 -19.06 11.72 -18.61
N THR A 25 -19.11 11.88 -17.29
CA THR A 25 -19.25 10.80 -16.31
C THR A 25 -20.41 11.07 -15.37
N THR A 26 -20.54 10.26 -14.33
CA THR A 26 -21.53 10.45 -13.26
C THR A 26 -20.82 10.53 -11.92
N VAL A 27 -21.45 11.17 -10.93
CA VAL A 27 -20.92 11.21 -9.54
C VAL A 27 -20.63 9.80 -9.03
N ASN A 28 -21.53 8.85 -9.28
CA ASN A 28 -21.31 7.44 -8.96
C ASN A 28 -20.13 6.81 -9.71
N GLY A 29 -19.90 7.22 -10.97
CA GLY A 29 -18.73 6.84 -11.74
C GLY A 29 -17.43 7.29 -11.08
N MET A 30 -17.36 8.58 -10.73
CA MET A 30 -16.21 9.18 -10.04
C MET A 30 -15.94 8.50 -8.69
N VAL A 31 -16.99 8.25 -7.89
CA VAL A 31 -16.85 7.56 -6.60
C VAL A 31 -16.36 6.13 -6.77
N ARG A 32 -16.85 5.40 -7.79
CA ARG A 32 -16.36 4.04 -8.10
C ARG A 32 -14.89 4.04 -8.47
N GLU A 33 -14.46 4.96 -9.32
CA GLU A 33 -13.07 5.09 -9.74
C GLU A 33 -12.15 5.48 -8.57
N PHE A 34 -12.62 6.39 -7.71
CA PHE A 34 -11.92 6.75 -6.48
C PHE A 34 -11.71 5.54 -5.57
N PHE A 35 -12.78 4.76 -5.30
CA PHE A 35 -12.65 3.55 -4.48
C PHE A 35 -11.78 2.47 -5.12
N ALA A 36 -11.83 2.32 -6.45
CA ALA A 36 -10.92 1.41 -7.15
C ALA A 36 -9.46 1.83 -6.94
N THR A 37 -9.17 3.13 -7.04
CA THR A 37 -7.82 3.69 -6.80
C THR A 37 -7.36 3.46 -5.37
N VAL A 38 -8.23 3.68 -4.38
CA VAL A 38 -7.93 3.43 -2.96
C VAL A 38 -7.65 1.95 -2.71
N ALA A 39 -8.46 1.05 -3.28
CA ALA A 39 -8.28 -0.39 -3.15
C ALA A 39 -6.98 -0.87 -3.82
N ALA A 40 -6.66 -0.34 -5.00
CA ALA A 40 -5.42 -0.67 -5.72
C ALA A 40 -4.18 -0.26 -4.91
N LYS A 41 -4.17 0.94 -4.33
CA LYS A 41 -3.08 1.41 -3.46
C LYS A 41 -2.89 0.49 -2.24
N ARG A 42 -3.98 0.03 -1.63
CA ARG A 42 -3.92 -0.90 -0.50
C ARG A 42 -3.31 -2.24 -0.91
N ARG A 43 -3.76 -2.82 -2.02
CA ARG A 43 -3.22 -4.09 -2.54
C ARG A 43 -1.74 -3.98 -2.86
N ALA A 44 -1.31 -2.93 -3.57
CA ALA A 44 0.10 -2.71 -3.90
C ALA A 44 0.99 -2.63 -2.65
N LYS A 45 0.51 -1.94 -1.60
CA LYS A 45 1.23 -1.86 -0.31
C LYS A 45 1.33 -3.23 0.36
N ASP A 46 0.25 -4.00 0.36
CA ASP A 46 0.22 -5.34 0.95
C ASP A 46 1.12 -6.31 0.17
N GLU A 47 1.12 -6.25 -1.17
CA GLU A 47 2.00 -7.03 -2.04
C GLU A 47 3.47 -6.71 -1.82
N ALA A 48 3.84 -5.43 -1.76
CA ALA A 48 5.21 -5.01 -1.46
C ALA A 48 5.68 -5.52 -0.09
N ARG A 49 4.79 -5.46 0.92
CA ARG A 49 5.07 -6.01 2.25
C ARG A 49 5.27 -7.52 2.21
N GLN A 50 4.42 -8.25 1.50
CA GLN A 50 4.54 -9.70 1.36
C GLN A 50 5.81 -10.09 0.60
N ALA A 51 6.18 -9.33 -0.44
CA ALA A 51 7.42 -9.54 -1.18
C ALA A 51 8.65 -9.35 -0.29
N LEU A 52 8.68 -8.30 0.55
CA LEU A 52 9.75 -8.10 1.53
C LEU A 52 9.82 -9.23 2.56
N LEU A 53 8.68 -9.70 3.07
CA LEU A 53 8.65 -10.82 4.00
C LEU A 53 9.12 -12.12 3.35
N ARG A 54 8.78 -12.35 2.08
CA ARG A 54 9.28 -13.49 1.31
C ARG A 54 10.79 -13.40 1.12
N LEU A 55 11.31 -12.26 0.66
CA LEU A 55 12.74 -12.02 0.52
C LEU A 55 13.48 -12.20 1.85
N ALA A 56 12.92 -11.73 2.98
CA ALA A 56 13.52 -11.93 4.29
C ALA A 56 13.56 -13.41 4.71
N ARG A 57 12.55 -14.21 4.35
CA ARG A 57 12.53 -15.66 4.61
C ARG A 57 13.46 -16.43 3.69
N GLU A 58 13.51 -16.08 2.41
CA GLU A 58 14.45 -16.64 1.43
C GLU A 58 15.88 -16.29 1.86
N ALA A 59 16.17 -15.03 2.19
CA ALA A 59 17.44 -14.62 2.76
C ALA A 59 17.73 -15.31 4.10
N ALA A 60 16.75 -15.57 4.97
CA ALA A 60 16.99 -16.33 6.21
C ALA A 60 17.12 -17.85 5.98
N GLY A 61 16.65 -18.39 4.86
CA GLY A 61 16.76 -19.80 4.48
C GLY A 61 18.04 -20.10 3.70
N ASP A 62 18.41 -19.23 2.76
CA ASP A 62 19.66 -19.26 1.98
C ASP A 62 20.82 -18.64 2.77
N ALA A 63 20.52 -17.76 3.73
CA ALA A 63 21.44 -17.14 4.67
C ALA A 63 20.81 -17.03 6.07
N ALA A 64 20.51 -18.18 6.67
CA ALA A 64 20.89 -18.33 8.09
C ALA A 64 22.42 -18.16 8.10
N GLY A 65 22.83 -16.89 8.07
CA GLY A 65 23.98 -16.48 7.27
C GLY A 65 25.18 -17.36 7.51
N ASP A 66 25.85 -17.74 6.43
CA ASP A 66 27.29 -17.94 6.54
C ASP A 66 27.89 -16.57 6.96
N MET A 67 27.75 -16.23 8.24
CA MET A 67 28.52 -15.17 8.90
C MET A 67 29.95 -15.66 9.16
N GLY A 68 30.37 -16.74 8.48
CA GLY A 68 31.49 -17.57 8.88
C GLY A 68 31.29 -18.15 10.28
N SER A 69 32.32 -18.84 10.75
CA SER A 69 32.48 -19.17 12.18
C SER A 69 32.83 -17.96 13.04
N LYS A 70 32.78 -16.73 12.49
CA LYS A 70 33.30 -15.53 13.15
C LYS A 70 32.37 -15.09 14.27
N LYS A 71 32.70 -15.53 15.48
CA LYS A 71 32.13 -15.03 16.72
C LYS A 71 32.77 -13.69 17.05
N TRP A 72 32.00 -12.62 16.97
CA TRP A 72 32.42 -11.31 17.42
C TRP A 72 32.35 -11.30 18.95
N ASN A 73 33.50 -11.37 19.62
CA ASN A 73 33.56 -11.04 21.04
C ASN A 73 33.80 -9.52 21.17
N ARG A 74 33.36 -8.93 22.29
CA ARG A 74 33.47 -7.48 22.52
C ARG A 74 34.92 -7.06 22.82
N GLU A 75 35.74 -7.98 23.31
CA GLU A 75 37.09 -7.72 23.82
C GLU A 75 38.09 -7.56 22.66
N ASP A 76 38.00 -8.41 21.62
CA ASP A 76 38.79 -8.39 20.38
C ASP A 76 38.55 -7.13 19.52
N LEU A 77 37.54 -6.32 19.84
CA LEU A 77 37.17 -5.14 19.04
C LEU A 77 37.95 -3.88 19.43
N TYR A 78 38.60 -3.89 20.60
CA TYR A 78 39.31 -2.74 21.16
C TYR A 78 40.83 -2.81 21.00
N ASP A 79 41.37 -3.96 20.61
CA ASP A 79 42.81 -4.11 20.35
C ASP A 79 43.10 -3.66 18.91
N ARG A 80 43.54 -2.41 18.77
CA ARG A 80 44.16 -1.86 17.57
C ARG A 80 45.61 -1.52 17.84
#